data_AF-A0A2P7B972-F1
#
_entry.id   AF-A0A2P7B972-F1
#
_cell.length_a   1.000
_cell.length_b   1.000
_cell.length_c   1.000
_cell.angle_alpha   90.00
_cell.angle_beta   90.00
_cell.angle_gamma   90.00
#
_symmetry.space_group_name_H-M   'P 1'
#
loop_
_entity.id
_entity.type
_entity.pdbx_description
1 polymer ?
#
loop_
_entity_poly.entity_id
_entity_poly.type
_entity_poly.pdbx_seq_one_letter_code
_entity_poly.pdbx_strand_id
1 'polypeptide(L)'
;MTFKTLLSVVDVKQNDDDLNTAIALCAEINAQLSVVVIAIATLPPLGDYPIGTADVWLKDRHDDLEALSKRVDAVETMVKNADISATVVDEYPEPARISRVIGRHARYTDATIIGSSLLRHDLMITTVVDGALFESGRPILIVPHGSKPTLRPKCVLLAWDSGVECTRAAREALDIMISAEEVHVTLVDPDTSSIVSGPEPGADIAAYLAHHGVKTTVDRLPSGGKAIADVLKQHAIDVSADLIVMGGYGHSRMRERIFGGVTRSMLDEPRLPVLMAR
;
A
#
# COMPACT_ATOMS: atom_id res chain seq x y z
N MET A 1 -9.26 -13.15 7.77
CA MET A 1 -8.27 -14.06 7.14
C MET A 1 -6.89 -13.46 7.34
N THR A 2 -5.93 -14.23 7.84
CA THR A 2 -4.52 -13.82 7.87
C THR A 2 -4.05 -13.65 6.42
N PHE A 3 -3.26 -12.63 6.12
CA PHE A 3 -2.67 -12.48 4.79
C PHE A 3 -1.91 -13.75 4.39
N LYS A 4 -2.15 -14.22 3.16
CA LYS A 4 -1.56 -15.43 2.55
C LYS A 4 -0.86 -15.14 1.24
N THR A 5 -1.18 -14.04 0.58
CA THR A 5 -0.50 -13.63 -0.64
C THR A 5 -0.25 -12.13 -0.65
N LEU A 6 1.00 -11.72 -0.80
CA LEU A 6 1.39 -10.31 -0.90
C LEU A 6 1.91 -10.01 -2.30
N LEU A 7 1.54 -8.86 -2.85
CA LEU A 7 2.04 -8.37 -4.14
C LEU A 7 3.22 -7.42 -3.93
N SER A 8 4.29 -7.60 -4.70
CA SER A 8 5.36 -6.62 -4.89
C SER A 8 5.47 -6.26 -6.37
N VAL A 9 5.55 -4.96 -6.67
CA VAL A 9 5.77 -4.44 -8.03
C VAL A 9 7.20 -3.94 -8.10
N VAL A 10 7.97 -4.46 -9.05
CA VAL A 10 9.39 -4.15 -9.22
C VAL A 10 9.61 -3.56 -10.60
N ASP A 11 10.08 -2.32 -10.68
CA ASP A 11 10.52 -1.74 -11.95
C ASP A 11 11.93 -2.26 -12.32
N VAL A 12 12.20 -2.40 -13.61
CA VAL A 12 13.52 -2.84 -14.12
C VAL A 12 14.69 -1.95 -13.71
N LYS A 13 14.44 -0.67 -13.39
CA LYS A 13 15.45 0.30 -12.95
C LYS A 13 15.54 0.42 -11.43
N GLN A 14 14.64 -0.23 -10.70
CA GLN A 14 14.56 -0.13 -9.24
C GLN A 14 15.63 -0.98 -8.56
N ASN A 15 16.10 -0.52 -7.39
CA ASN A 15 16.94 -1.33 -6.52
C ASN A 15 16.14 -2.48 -5.85
N ASP A 16 16.83 -3.28 -5.04
CA ASP A 16 16.27 -4.50 -4.46
C ASP A 16 15.62 -4.31 -3.08
N ASP A 17 15.65 -3.10 -2.51
CA ASP A 17 15.22 -2.84 -1.13
C ASP A 17 13.76 -3.23 -0.86
N ASP A 18 12.88 -2.88 -1.81
CA ASP A 18 11.45 -3.15 -1.72
C ASP A 18 11.14 -4.64 -1.87
N LEU A 19 11.88 -5.33 -2.75
CA LEU A 19 11.76 -6.78 -2.92
C LEU A 19 12.26 -7.52 -1.67
N ASN A 20 13.40 -7.11 -1.10
CA ASN A 20 13.92 -7.67 0.14
C ASN A 20 12.94 -7.48 1.31
N THR A 21 12.30 -6.30 1.36
CA THR A 21 11.24 -6.02 2.34
C THR A 21 10.05 -6.95 2.15
N ALA A 22 9.60 -7.15 0.91
CA ALA A 22 8.49 -8.04 0.60
C ALA A 22 8.80 -9.52 0.95
N ILE A 23 10.01 -9.98 0.63
CA ILE A 23 10.49 -11.32 0.99
C ILE A 23 10.46 -11.50 2.51
N ALA A 24 10.99 -10.54 3.27
CA ALA A 24 11.05 -10.61 4.73
C ALA A 24 9.64 -10.69 5.37
N LEU A 25 8.69 -9.88 4.87
CA LEU A 25 7.30 -9.90 5.34
C LEU A 25 6.61 -11.22 4.99
N CYS A 26 6.79 -11.74 3.77
CA CYS A 26 6.25 -13.05 3.40
C CYS A 26 6.81 -14.18 4.27
N ALA A 27 8.11 -14.15 4.57
CA ALA A 27 8.75 -15.13 5.44
C ALA A 27 8.20 -15.08 6.87
N GLU A 28 7.94 -13.89 7.42
CA GLU A 28 7.41 -13.70 8.79
C GLU A 28 6.04 -14.40 9.00
N ILE A 29 5.18 -14.39 7.99
CA ILE A 29 3.81 -14.92 8.08
C ILE A 29 3.58 -16.19 7.25
N ASN A 30 4.64 -16.75 6.65
CA ASN A 30 4.58 -17.87 5.73
C ASN A 30 3.53 -17.64 4.62
N ALA A 31 3.62 -16.47 3.99
CA ALA A 31 2.77 -16.07 2.87
C ALA A 31 3.50 -16.27 1.54
N GLN A 32 2.72 -16.47 0.48
CA GLN A 32 3.22 -16.47 -0.89
C GLN A 32 3.53 -15.03 -1.34
N LEU A 33 4.65 -14.85 -2.03
CA LEU A 33 5.00 -13.60 -2.68
C LEU A 33 4.61 -13.64 -4.16
N SER A 34 3.77 -12.72 -4.62
CA SER A 34 3.55 -12.47 -6.04
C SER A 34 4.40 -11.27 -6.45
N VAL A 35 5.31 -11.46 -7.40
CA VAL A 35 6.17 -10.39 -7.91
C VAL A 35 5.80 -10.10 -9.36
N VAL A 36 5.50 -8.83 -9.65
CA VAL A 36 5.30 -8.34 -11.01
C VAL A 36 6.48 -7.46 -11.37
N VAL A 37 7.31 -7.93 -12.31
CA VAL A 37 8.43 -7.16 -12.84
C VAL A 37 7.93 -6.37 -14.05
N ILE A 38 8.08 -5.04 -14.01
CA ILE A 38 7.56 -4.13 -15.03
C ILE A 38 8.70 -3.44 -15.76
N ALA A 39 8.65 -3.47 -17.10
CA ALA A 39 9.30 -2.49 -17.95
C ALA A 39 8.23 -1.69 -18.70
N ILE A 40 8.36 -0.37 -18.74
CA ILE A 40 7.34 0.49 -19.36
C ILE A 40 7.58 0.57 -20.86
N ALA A 41 6.56 0.24 -21.65
CA ALA A 41 6.69 0.23 -23.10
C ALA A 41 6.81 1.61 -23.71
N THR A 42 7.88 1.81 -24.49
CA THR A 42 8.04 2.98 -25.35
C THR A 42 7.01 2.90 -26.48
N LEU A 43 6.15 3.93 -26.59
CA LEU A 43 5.09 3.95 -27.58
C LEU A 43 5.66 3.99 -29.00
N PRO A 44 5.08 3.22 -29.95
CA PRO A 44 5.51 3.29 -31.33
C PRO A 44 5.21 4.69 -31.90
N PRO A 45 6.07 5.21 -32.79
CA PRO A 45 5.79 6.45 -33.49
C PRO A 45 4.46 6.37 -34.27
N LEU A 46 3.56 7.35 -34.11
CA LEU A 46 2.25 7.45 -34.80
C LEU A 46 2.23 8.41 -36.00
N GLY A 47 2.12 7.93 -37.24
CA GLY A 47 2.01 8.77 -38.46
C GLY A 47 3.19 8.67 -39.44
N ASP A 48 3.29 9.62 -40.38
CA ASP A 48 4.40 9.72 -41.34
C ASP A 48 5.64 10.32 -40.67
N TYR A 49 6.63 9.47 -40.36
CA TYR A 49 7.88 9.88 -39.72
C TYR A 49 9.08 9.93 -40.66
N PRO A 50 10.14 10.68 -40.29
CA PRO A 50 11.45 10.58 -40.91
C PRO A 50 11.96 9.12 -40.93
N ILE A 51 12.67 8.77 -41.99
CA ILE A 51 13.34 7.46 -42.13
C ILE A 51 14.26 7.23 -40.92
N GLY A 52 14.16 6.06 -40.28
CA GLY A 52 15.01 5.62 -39.17
C GLY A 52 14.38 5.72 -37.78
N THR A 53 13.25 6.40 -37.59
CA THR A 53 12.56 6.44 -36.28
C THR A 53 11.99 5.09 -35.86
N ALA A 54 11.52 4.28 -36.83
CA ALA A 54 11.05 2.93 -36.59
C ALA A 54 12.18 2.00 -36.11
N ASP A 55 13.38 2.15 -36.67
CA ASP A 55 14.56 1.35 -36.27
C ASP A 55 15.02 1.69 -34.85
N VAL A 56 14.98 2.99 -34.49
CA VAL A 56 15.27 3.44 -33.11
C VAL A 56 14.25 2.87 -32.13
N TRP A 57 12.95 2.96 -32.45
CA TRP A 57 11.92 2.37 -31.59
C TRP A 57 12.03 0.85 -31.46
N LEU A 58 12.34 0.13 -32.54
CA LEU A 58 12.57 -1.32 -32.50
C LEU A 58 13.76 -1.68 -31.62
N LYS A 59 14.82 -0.87 -31.65
CA LYS A 59 15.98 -1.03 -30.80
C LYS A 59 15.65 -0.76 -29.33
N ASP A 60 15.00 0.36 -29.02
CA ASP A 60 14.60 0.70 -27.64
C ASP A 60 13.69 -0.39 -27.05
N ARG A 61 12.73 -0.89 -27.83
CA ARG A 61 11.88 -2.02 -27.44
C ARG A 61 12.69 -3.29 -27.18
N HIS A 62 13.69 -3.59 -28.01
CA HIS A 62 14.55 -4.75 -27.82
C HIS A 62 15.35 -4.64 -26.52
N ASP A 63 15.98 -3.48 -26.30
CA ASP A 63 16.77 -3.18 -25.11
C ASP A 63 15.91 -3.24 -23.83
N ASP A 64 14.67 -2.72 -23.88
CA ASP A 64 13.70 -2.81 -22.78
C ASP A 64 13.34 -4.26 -22.43
N LEU A 65 13.04 -5.10 -23.45
CA LEU A 65 12.68 -6.50 -23.25
C LEU A 65 13.86 -7.34 -22.75
N GLU A 66 15.08 -7.04 -23.22
CA GLU A 66 16.29 -7.69 -22.70
C GLU A 66 16.54 -7.31 -21.23
N ALA A 67 16.37 -6.04 -20.87
CA ALA A 67 16.46 -5.58 -19.48
C ALA A 67 15.39 -6.22 -18.59
N LEU A 68 14.16 -6.35 -19.09
CA LEU A 68 13.06 -7.03 -18.41
C LEU A 68 13.40 -8.50 -18.13
N SER A 69 13.84 -9.25 -19.15
CA SER A 69 14.24 -10.65 -18.99
C SER A 69 15.36 -10.80 -17.96
N LYS A 70 16.41 -9.98 -18.05
CA LYS A 70 17.53 -10.01 -17.07
C LYS A 70 17.05 -9.72 -15.65
N ARG A 71 16.12 -8.77 -15.48
CA ARG A 71 15.56 -8.44 -14.17
C ARG A 71 14.73 -9.59 -13.61
N VAL A 72 13.91 -10.24 -14.43
CA VAL A 72 13.12 -11.42 -14.04
C VAL A 72 14.03 -12.54 -13.54
N ASP A 73 15.09 -12.88 -14.28
CA ASP A 73 16.05 -13.91 -13.87
C ASP A 73 16.72 -13.59 -12.52
N ALA A 74 17.07 -12.31 -12.30
CA ALA A 74 17.64 -11.85 -11.05
C ALA A 74 16.64 -11.99 -9.89
N VAL A 75 15.40 -11.52 -10.08
CA VAL A 75 14.32 -11.62 -9.07
C VAL A 75 14.00 -13.07 -8.74
N GLU A 76 13.89 -13.95 -9.74
CA GLU A 76 13.69 -15.38 -9.52
C GLU A 76 14.82 -15.99 -8.68
N THR A 77 16.07 -15.62 -8.97
CA THR A 77 17.24 -16.09 -8.21
C THR A 77 17.18 -15.62 -6.77
N MET A 78 16.83 -14.35 -6.53
CA MET A 78 16.68 -13.80 -5.18
C MET A 78 15.62 -14.54 -4.37
N VAL A 79 14.46 -14.78 -4.97
CA VAL A 79 13.36 -15.44 -4.28
C VAL A 79 13.64 -16.93 -4.04
N LYS A 80 14.29 -17.63 -4.99
CA LYS A 80 14.79 -19.00 -4.79
C LYS A 80 15.78 -19.08 -3.63
N ASN A 81 16.70 -18.11 -3.52
CA ASN A 81 17.68 -18.07 -2.43
C ASN A 81 17.06 -17.77 -1.05
N ALA A 82 15.92 -17.08 -1.03
CA ALA A 82 15.20 -16.76 0.20
C ALA A 82 14.32 -17.92 0.72
N ASP A 83 14.17 -19.01 -0.04
CA ASP A 83 13.38 -20.19 0.31
C ASP A 83 11.91 -19.88 0.69
N ILE A 84 11.29 -18.93 -0.04
CA ILE A 84 9.87 -18.60 0.10
C ILE A 84 9.05 -19.09 -1.10
N SER A 85 7.76 -19.32 -0.90
CA SER A 85 6.84 -19.58 -2.00
C SER A 85 6.60 -18.29 -2.79
N ALA A 86 6.88 -18.28 -4.08
CA ALA A 86 6.61 -17.12 -4.91
C ALA A 86 6.28 -17.42 -6.36
N THR A 87 5.62 -16.45 -6.99
CA THR A 87 5.41 -16.38 -8.42
C THR A 87 6.03 -15.10 -8.95
N VAL A 88 6.79 -15.20 -10.03
CA VAL A 88 7.37 -14.04 -10.72
C VAL A 88 6.75 -13.99 -12.11
N VAL A 89 6.23 -12.82 -12.48
CA VAL A 89 5.65 -12.57 -13.80
C VAL A 89 6.22 -11.27 -14.36
N ASP A 90 6.38 -11.23 -15.67
CA ASP A 90 6.87 -10.08 -16.40
C ASP A 90 5.72 -9.35 -17.11
N GLU A 91 5.80 -8.02 -17.14
CA GLU A 91 4.82 -7.19 -17.84
C GLU A 91 5.54 -6.07 -18.58
N TYR A 92 5.13 -5.85 -19.84
CA TYR A 92 5.60 -4.75 -20.67
C TYR A 92 4.43 -3.83 -21.08
N PRO A 93 3.78 -3.13 -20.13
CA PRO A 93 2.61 -2.32 -20.41
C PRO A 93 2.97 -0.96 -21.03
N GLU A 94 2.09 -0.47 -21.89
CA GLU A 94 2.07 0.96 -22.23
C GLU A 94 1.79 1.81 -20.97
N PRO A 95 2.30 3.05 -20.88
CA PRO A 95 2.12 3.92 -19.72
C PRO A 95 0.67 4.04 -19.24
N ALA A 96 -0.28 4.15 -20.18
CA ALA A 96 -1.70 4.28 -19.88
C ALA A 96 -2.36 3.01 -19.29
N ARG A 97 -1.67 1.86 -19.31
CA ARG A 97 -2.19 0.55 -18.90
C ARG A 97 -1.56 0.00 -17.63
N ILE A 98 -0.53 0.67 -17.09
CA ILE A 98 0.24 0.20 -15.93
C ILE A 98 -0.70 -0.12 -14.75
N SER A 99 -1.55 0.84 -14.34
CA SER A 99 -2.47 0.64 -13.20
C SER A 99 -3.44 -0.52 -13.42
N ARG A 100 -3.96 -0.71 -14.64
CA ARG A 100 -4.86 -1.83 -14.95
C ARG A 100 -4.14 -3.18 -14.90
N VAL A 101 -2.88 -3.24 -15.32
CA VAL A 101 -2.05 -4.45 -15.22
C VAL A 101 -1.76 -4.77 -13.75
N ILE A 102 -1.35 -3.79 -12.97
CA ILE A 102 -1.14 -3.95 -11.52
C ILE A 102 -2.43 -4.41 -10.85
N GLY A 103 -3.56 -3.76 -11.16
CA GLY A 103 -4.86 -4.11 -10.60
C GLY A 103 -5.39 -5.49 -11.00
N ARG A 104 -4.96 -6.04 -12.15
CA ARG A 104 -5.25 -7.42 -12.53
C ARG A 104 -4.57 -8.41 -11.57
N HIS A 105 -3.30 -8.16 -11.26
CA HIS A 105 -2.52 -9.02 -10.36
C HIS A 105 -2.95 -8.84 -8.89
N ALA A 106 -3.11 -7.58 -8.45
CA ALA A 106 -3.47 -7.25 -7.08
C ALA A 106 -4.80 -7.88 -6.64
N ARG A 107 -5.79 -8.07 -7.54
CA ARG A 107 -7.10 -8.68 -7.21
C ARG A 107 -7.01 -10.04 -6.52
N TYR A 108 -5.97 -10.80 -6.84
CA TYR A 108 -5.74 -12.15 -6.34
C TYR A 108 -4.72 -12.20 -5.20
N THR A 109 -4.41 -11.05 -4.62
CA THR A 109 -3.54 -10.91 -3.44
C THR A 109 -4.31 -10.27 -2.29
N ASP A 110 -3.81 -10.41 -1.07
CA ASP A 110 -4.43 -9.82 0.12
C ASP A 110 -3.99 -8.36 0.33
N ALA A 111 -2.74 -8.03 -0.02
CA ALA A 111 -2.23 -6.66 0.04
C ALA A 111 -1.08 -6.43 -0.95
N THR A 112 -0.91 -5.17 -1.38
CA THR A 112 0.24 -4.74 -2.19
C THR A 112 1.26 -3.98 -1.34
N ILE A 113 2.52 -4.39 -1.36
CA ILE A 113 3.60 -3.75 -0.63
C ILE A 113 4.17 -2.61 -1.45
N ILE A 114 4.28 -1.44 -0.83
CA ILE A 114 4.88 -0.24 -1.38
C ILE A 114 6.07 0.10 -0.50
N GLY A 115 7.27 -0.24 -0.96
CA GLY A 115 8.49 0.03 -0.21
C GLY A 115 9.06 1.42 -0.48
N SER A 116 10.14 1.71 0.23
CA SER A 116 10.76 3.03 0.26
C SER A 116 11.39 3.48 -1.05
N SER A 117 11.76 2.54 -1.91
CA SER A 117 12.31 2.82 -3.23
C SER A 117 11.20 3.25 -4.19
N LEU A 118 10.07 2.54 -4.18
CA LEU A 118 8.90 2.88 -4.98
C LEU A 118 8.26 4.21 -4.56
N LEU A 119 8.27 4.53 -3.26
CA LEU A 119 7.80 5.83 -2.74
C LEU A 119 8.55 7.04 -3.32
N ARG A 120 9.79 6.86 -3.82
CA ARG A 120 10.60 7.94 -4.41
C ARG A 120 10.36 8.13 -5.91
N HIS A 121 9.54 7.29 -6.53
CA HIS A 121 9.27 7.32 -7.96
C HIS A 121 7.83 7.77 -8.24
N ASP A 122 7.62 9.08 -8.44
CA ASP A 122 6.30 9.73 -8.57
C ASP A 122 5.31 9.01 -9.51
N LEU A 123 5.77 8.56 -10.69
CA LEU A 123 4.91 7.83 -11.64
C LEU A 123 4.60 6.40 -11.20
N MET A 124 5.56 5.70 -10.58
CA MET A 124 5.35 4.32 -10.13
C MET A 124 4.46 4.28 -8.89
N ILE A 125 4.66 5.17 -7.92
CA ILE A 125 3.80 5.20 -6.73
C ILE A 125 2.34 5.47 -7.09
N THR A 126 2.08 6.45 -7.97
CA THR A 126 0.71 6.78 -8.39
C THR A 126 0.05 5.63 -9.14
N THR A 127 0.75 5.00 -10.08
CA THR A 127 0.20 3.86 -10.85
C THR A 127 0.00 2.60 -10.00
N VAL A 128 0.88 2.31 -9.03
CA VAL A 128 0.73 1.19 -8.09
C VAL A 128 -0.42 1.44 -7.13
N VAL A 129 -0.53 2.63 -6.55
CA VAL A 129 -1.66 3.00 -5.68
C VAL A 129 -2.99 2.92 -6.45
N ASP A 130 -3.03 3.44 -7.68
CA ASP A 130 -4.20 3.33 -8.56
C ASP A 130 -4.56 1.87 -8.87
N GLY A 131 -3.56 1.06 -9.23
CA GLY A 131 -3.75 -0.35 -9.53
C GLY A 131 -4.23 -1.17 -8.33
N ALA A 132 -3.60 -0.99 -7.18
CA ALA A 132 -3.92 -1.73 -5.97
C ALA A 132 -5.24 -1.25 -5.35
N LEU A 133 -5.37 0.03 -4.98
CA LEU A 133 -6.54 0.51 -4.26
C LEU A 133 -7.79 0.65 -5.15
N PHE A 134 -7.64 1.17 -6.38
CA PHE A 134 -8.80 1.55 -7.19
C PHE A 134 -9.18 0.49 -8.22
N GLU A 135 -8.22 -0.09 -8.93
CA GLU A 135 -8.50 -1.13 -9.93
C GLU A 135 -8.74 -2.52 -9.31
N SER A 136 -8.18 -2.79 -8.12
CA SER A 136 -8.32 -4.09 -7.45
C SER A 136 -9.15 -4.08 -6.17
N GLY A 137 -9.23 -2.94 -5.46
CA GLY A 137 -9.92 -2.83 -4.18
C GLY A 137 -9.17 -3.47 -3.00
N ARG A 138 -7.91 -3.87 -3.20
CA ARG A 138 -7.07 -4.47 -2.14
C ARG A 138 -6.26 -3.42 -1.41
N PRO A 139 -6.00 -3.62 -0.11
CA PRO A 139 -5.20 -2.69 0.66
C PRO A 139 -3.75 -2.61 0.18
N ILE A 140 -3.11 -1.49 0.49
CA ILE A 140 -1.67 -1.28 0.30
C ILE A 140 -0.97 -1.20 1.66
N LEU A 141 0.21 -1.78 1.77
CA LEU A 141 1.11 -1.64 2.91
C LEU A 141 2.28 -0.74 2.50
N ILE A 142 2.29 0.48 3.01
CA ILE A 142 3.35 1.47 2.78
C ILE A 142 4.44 1.25 3.82
N VAL A 143 5.69 1.07 3.37
CA VAL A 143 6.85 0.85 4.23
C VAL A 143 7.84 2.01 4.08
N PRO A 144 7.98 2.88 5.10
CA PRO A 144 8.93 3.97 5.04
C PRO A 144 10.39 3.51 5.12
N HIS A 145 11.28 4.32 4.55
CA HIS A 145 12.72 4.09 4.62
C HIS A 145 13.21 4.01 6.06
N GLY A 146 14.02 2.99 6.36
CA GLY A 146 14.61 2.80 7.70
C GLY A 146 13.65 2.26 8.76
N SER A 147 12.39 1.97 8.40
CA SER A 147 11.48 1.24 9.28
C SER A 147 11.73 -0.27 9.23
N LYS A 148 11.27 -0.97 10.26
CA LYS A 148 11.24 -2.43 10.32
C LYS A 148 9.78 -2.87 10.26
N PRO A 149 9.20 -3.05 9.06
CA PRO A 149 7.80 -3.43 8.97
C PRO A 149 7.58 -4.83 9.55
N THR A 150 6.39 -5.07 10.06
CA THR A 150 5.93 -6.37 10.56
C THR A 150 4.46 -6.54 10.21
N LEU A 151 4.07 -7.77 9.87
CA LEU A 151 2.67 -8.20 9.76
C LEU A 151 2.17 -8.90 11.04
N ARG A 152 2.97 -8.84 12.11
CA ARG A 152 2.65 -9.24 13.48
C ARG A 152 2.86 -8.08 14.46
N PRO A 153 2.23 -6.91 14.23
CA PRO A 153 2.36 -5.77 15.12
C PRO A 153 1.83 -6.13 16.51
N LYS A 154 2.52 -5.64 17.55
CA LYS A 154 2.06 -5.71 18.94
C LYS A 154 1.07 -4.59 19.23
N CYS A 155 1.37 -3.39 18.75
CA CYS A 155 0.51 -2.22 18.90
C CYS A 155 0.05 -1.73 17.52
N VAL A 156 -1.26 -1.61 17.34
CA VAL A 156 -1.88 -1.09 16.12
C VAL A 156 -2.61 0.21 16.43
N LEU A 157 -2.34 1.25 15.66
CA LEU A 157 -3.18 2.46 15.65
C LEU A 157 -4.19 2.33 14.51
N LEU A 158 -5.48 2.26 14.83
CA LEU A 158 -6.58 2.34 13.87
C LEU A 158 -7.07 3.79 13.78
N ALA A 159 -6.72 4.49 12.70
CA ALA A 159 -7.23 5.82 12.42
C ALA A 159 -8.70 5.75 11.98
N TRP A 160 -9.57 6.43 12.70
CA TRP A 160 -11.02 6.28 12.58
C TRP A 160 -11.73 7.63 12.43
N ASP A 161 -12.48 7.79 11.35
CA ASP A 161 -13.32 8.96 11.05
C ASP A 161 -14.81 8.60 10.89
N SER A 162 -15.19 7.37 11.24
CA SER A 162 -16.53 6.79 11.04
C SER A 162 -16.97 6.72 9.57
N GLY A 163 -16.04 6.89 8.62
CA GLY A 163 -16.26 6.72 7.18
C GLY A 163 -16.34 5.26 6.73
N VAL A 164 -16.74 5.08 5.48
CA VAL A 164 -16.80 3.74 4.87
C VAL A 164 -15.39 3.17 4.66
N GLU A 165 -14.45 4.02 4.31
CA GLU A 165 -13.05 3.67 4.03
C GLU A 165 -12.34 3.19 5.30
N CYS A 166 -12.54 3.85 6.45
CA CYS A 166 -11.97 3.38 7.72
C CYS A 166 -12.62 2.07 8.18
N THR A 167 -13.93 1.89 7.92
CA THR A 167 -14.64 0.63 8.19
C THR A 167 -14.06 -0.52 7.39
N ARG A 168 -13.75 -0.29 6.11
CA ARG A 168 -13.09 -1.30 5.26
C ARG A 168 -11.66 -1.56 5.70
N ALA A 169 -10.88 -0.54 6.06
CA ALA A 169 -9.54 -0.71 6.60
C ALA A 169 -9.54 -1.55 7.88
N ALA A 170 -10.45 -1.27 8.82
CA ALA A 170 -10.63 -2.07 10.02
C ALA A 170 -10.99 -3.53 9.70
N ARG A 171 -11.80 -3.76 8.65
CA ARG A 171 -12.17 -5.11 8.23
C ARG A 171 -11.02 -5.87 7.59
N GLU A 172 -10.27 -5.25 6.68
CA GLU A 172 -9.10 -5.84 6.02
C GLU A 172 -7.99 -6.16 7.03
N ALA A 173 -7.82 -5.32 8.05
CA ALA A 173 -6.82 -5.49 9.10
C ALA A 173 -7.29 -6.36 10.28
N LEU A 174 -8.49 -6.93 10.25
CA LEU A 174 -9.10 -7.53 11.45
C LEU A 174 -8.24 -8.63 12.06
N ASP A 175 -7.71 -9.55 11.26
CA ASP A 175 -6.90 -10.66 11.76
C ASP A 175 -5.54 -10.20 12.31
N ILE A 176 -4.99 -9.11 11.75
CA ILE A 176 -3.80 -8.45 12.29
C ILE A 176 -4.13 -7.90 13.67
N MET A 177 -5.25 -7.19 13.80
CA MET A 177 -5.70 -6.60 15.06
C MET A 177 -6.08 -7.64 16.13
N ILE A 178 -6.64 -8.79 15.75
CA ILE A 178 -6.90 -9.91 16.67
C ILE A 178 -5.61 -10.46 17.27
N SER A 179 -4.53 -10.44 16.50
CA SER A 179 -3.22 -10.96 16.93
C SER A 179 -2.38 -9.95 17.71
N ALA A 180 -2.78 -8.67 17.69
CA ALA A 180 -2.09 -7.59 18.38
C ALA A 180 -2.32 -7.64 19.90
N GLU A 181 -1.36 -7.11 20.67
CA GLU A 181 -1.47 -6.98 22.12
C GLU A 181 -2.44 -5.85 22.51
N GLU A 182 -2.45 -4.76 21.74
CA GLU A 182 -3.36 -3.62 21.93
C GLU A 182 -3.65 -2.91 20.60
N VAL A 183 -4.88 -2.39 20.48
CA VAL A 183 -5.33 -1.59 19.34
C VAL A 183 -5.88 -0.25 19.83
N HIS A 184 -5.27 0.84 19.36
CA HIS A 184 -5.71 2.20 19.63
C HIS A 184 -6.66 2.67 18.52
N VAL A 185 -7.95 2.76 18.82
CA VAL A 185 -8.94 3.38 17.93
C VAL A 185 -8.82 4.89 18.11
N THR A 186 -8.15 5.56 17.17
CA THR A 186 -7.80 6.98 17.28
C THR A 186 -8.70 7.84 16.39
N LEU A 187 -9.42 8.77 17.01
CA LEU A 187 -10.23 9.78 16.37
C LEU A 187 -9.62 11.15 16.63
N VAL A 188 -9.48 11.97 15.58
CA VAL A 188 -9.00 13.35 15.70
C VAL A 188 -10.17 14.30 15.42
N ASP A 189 -10.44 15.21 16.37
CA ASP A 189 -11.58 16.13 16.33
C ASP A 189 -12.93 15.46 15.98
N PRO A 190 -13.36 14.38 16.68
CA PRO A 190 -14.60 13.70 16.34
C PRO A 190 -15.83 14.61 16.54
N ASP A 191 -16.72 14.64 15.54
CA ASP A 191 -17.98 15.39 15.60
C ASP A 191 -19.08 14.59 16.32
N THR A 192 -19.30 14.90 17.59
CA THR A 192 -20.33 14.30 18.45
C THR A 192 -21.77 14.68 18.07
N SER A 193 -21.96 15.67 17.20
CA SER A 193 -23.28 16.09 16.72
C SER A 193 -23.70 15.37 15.43
N SER A 194 -22.76 14.71 14.75
CA SER A 194 -23.02 13.97 13.52
C SER A 194 -23.74 12.65 13.79
N ILE A 195 -24.74 12.33 12.96
CA ILE A 195 -25.40 11.00 12.97
C ILE A 195 -24.37 9.89 12.70
N VAL A 196 -23.32 10.19 11.94
CA VAL A 196 -22.29 9.23 11.52
C VAL A 196 -21.39 8.80 12.68
N SER A 197 -21.00 9.72 13.57
CA SER A 197 -20.14 9.38 14.72
C SER A 197 -20.93 9.01 15.98
N GLY A 198 -22.20 9.42 16.05
CA GLY A 198 -23.05 9.19 17.21
C GLY A 198 -22.62 9.99 18.45
N PRO A 199 -23.33 9.80 19.58
CA PRO A 199 -23.11 10.57 20.81
C PRO A 199 -21.80 10.20 21.52
N GLU A 200 -21.29 8.99 21.31
CA GLU A 200 -20.01 8.52 21.85
C GLU A 200 -19.07 8.05 20.72
N PRO A 201 -18.39 8.97 20.02
CA PRO A 201 -17.53 8.62 18.89
C PRO A 201 -16.50 7.54 19.24
N GLY A 202 -16.44 6.50 18.41
CA GLY A 202 -15.54 5.36 18.61
C GLY A 202 -16.11 4.21 19.46
N ALA A 203 -17.23 4.39 20.17
CA ALA A 203 -17.78 3.35 21.02
C ALA A 203 -18.27 2.13 20.22
N ASP A 204 -18.97 2.35 19.11
CA ASP A 204 -19.52 1.27 18.28
C ASP A 204 -18.43 0.43 17.60
N ILE A 205 -17.37 1.08 17.10
CA ILE A 205 -16.23 0.36 16.52
C ILE A 205 -15.44 -0.40 17.59
N ALA A 206 -15.24 0.18 18.78
CA ALA A 206 -14.61 -0.54 19.89
C ALA A 206 -15.43 -1.77 20.30
N ALA A 207 -16.76 -1.65 20.38
CA ALA A 207 -17.65 -2.77 20.65
C ALA A 207 -17.57 -3.85 19.54
N TYR A 208 -17.57 -3.44 18.27
CA TYR A 208 -17.39 -4.34 17.13
C TYR A 208 -16.07 -5.11 17.20
N LEU A 209 -14.96 -4.43 17.49
CA LEU A 209 -13.64 -5.05 17.61
C LEU A 209 -13.56 -5.97 18.83
N ALA A 210 -14.18 -5.59 19.95
CA ALA A 210 -14.29 -6.43 21.14
C ALA A 210 -15.07 -7.72 20.88
N HIS A 211 -16.13 -7.69 20.06
CA HIS A 211 -16.85 -8.90 19.64
C HIS A 211 -15.96 -9.89 18.85
N HIS A 212 -14.90 -9.39 18.22
CA HIS A 212 -13.89 -10.19 17.53
C HIS A 212 -12.70 -10.58 18.42
N GLY A 213 -12.70 -10.20 19.69
CA GLY A 213 -11.63 -10.52 20.65
C GLY A 213 -10.43 -9.57 20.61
N VAL A 214 -10.55 -8.42 19.93
CA VAL A 214 -9.51 -7.39 19.89
C VAL A 214 -9.51 -6.59 21.19
N LYS A 215 -8.33 -6.37 21.77
CA LYS A 215 -8.16 -5.47 22.92
C LYS A 215 -8.04 -4.03 22.43
N THR A 216 -9.06 -3.22 22.66
CA THR A 216 -9.12 -1.86 22.12
C THR A 216 -9.17 -0.78 23.19
N THR A 217 -8.44 0.30 22.97
CA THR A 217 -8.54 1.57 23.68
C THR A 217 -9.04 2.65 22.70
N VAL A 218 -9.96 3.52 23.12
CA VAL A 218 -10.48 4.61 22.28
C VAL A 218 -9.78 5.92 22.65
N ASP A 219 -9.04 6.48 21.70
CA ASP A 219 -8.31 7.73 21.86
C ASP A 219 -9.00 8.84 21.07
N ARG A 220 -9.50 9.86 21.77
CA ARG A 220 -10.10 11.05 21.16
C ARG A 220 -9.16 12.22 21.35
N LEU A 221 -8.54 12.66 20.25
CA LEU A 221 -7.46 13.64 20.28
C LEU A 221 -7.94 14.98 19.69
N PRO A 222 -7.64 16.12 20.34
CA PRO A 222 -7.81 17.42 19.72
C PRO A 222 -6.67 17.67 18.72
N SER A 223 -6.96 18.18 17.53
CA SER A 223 -5.90 18.55 16.58
C SER A 223 -5.08 19.75 17.05
N GLY A 224 -5.69 20.65 17.83
CA GLY A 224 -5.07 21.89 18.26
C GLY A 224 -4.61 22.76 17.09
N GLY A 225 -5.28 22.68 15.93
CA GLY A 225 -4.92 23.40 14.71
C GLY A 225 -3.79 22.78 13.90
N LYS A 226 -3.26 21.60 14.30
CA LYS A 226 -2.32 20.82 13.49
C LYS A 226 -3.06 20.03 12.40
N ALA A 227 -2.34 19.61 11.37
CA ALA A 227 -2.89 18.68 10.39
C ALA A 227 -3.18 17.32 11.05
N ILE A 228 -4.33 16.71 10.74
CA ILE A 228 -4.75 15.42 11.29
C ILE A 228 -3.68 14.34 11.10
N ALA A 229 -3.01 14.30 9.94
CA ALA A 229 -1.93 13.34 9.70
C ALA A 229 -0.78 13.48 10.70
N ASP A 230 -0.41 14.71 11.07
CA ASP A 230 0.67 14.94 12.02
C ASP A 230 0.28 14.53 13.44
N VAL A 231 -0.99 14.72 13.80
CA VAL A 231 -1.55 14.24 15.07
C VAL A 231 -1.51 12.71 15.11
N LEU A 232 -1.97 12.04 14.05
CA LEU A 232 -1.93 10.58 13.95
C LEU A 232 -0.50 10.03 13.97
N LYS A 233 0.43 10.63 13.21
CA LYS A 233 1.85 10.24 13.21
C LYS A 233 2.48 10.42 14.58
N GLN A 234 2.17 11.52 15.28
CA GLN A 234 2.70 11.76 16.62
C GLN A 234 2.11 10.77 17.63
N HIS A 235 0.79 10.56 17.63
CA HIS A 235 0.14 9.62 18.55
C HIS A 235 0.61 8.19 18.32
N ALA A 236 0.83 7.79 17.06
CA ALA A 236 1.40 6.48 16.73
C ALA A 236 2.78 6.28 17.38
N ILE A 237 3.61 7.33 17.47
CA ILE A 237 4.89 7.27 18.18
C ILE A 237 4.65 7.21 19.70
N ASP A 238 3.73 8.03 20.22
CA ASP A 238 3.45 8.14 21.65
C ASP A 238 2.94 6.80 22.24
N VAL A 239 2.13 6.06 21.48
CA VAL A 239 1.62 4.72 21.84
C VAL A 239 2.51 3.57 21.38
N SER A 240 3.68 3.86 20.80
CA SER A 240 4.61 2.87 20.25
C SER A 240 3.95 1.90 19.25
N ALA A 241 3.10 2.42 18.36
CA ALA A 241 2.46 1.64 17.32
C ALA A 241 3.48 1.09 16.32
N ASP A 242 3.35 -0.20 15.99
CA ASP A 242 4.14 -0.86 14.95
C ASP A 242 3.52 -0.65 13.56
N LEU A 243 2.20 -0.42 13.52
CA LEU A 243 1.41 -0.28 12.30
C LEU A 243 0.29 0.75 12.49
N ILE A 244 0.15 1.65 11.52
CA ILE A 244 -1.06 2.47 11.36
C ILE A 244 -1.99 1.78 10.36
N VAL A 245 -3.25 1.58 10.74
CA VAL A 245 -4.33 1.14 9.85
C VAL A 245 -5.24 2.33 9.58
N MET A 246 -5.50 2.65 8.31
CA MET A 246 -6.37 3.77 7.97
C MET A 246 -7.17 3.57 6.68
N GLY A 247 -8.32 4.23 6.61
CA GLY A 247 -9.04 4.41 5.34
C GLY A 247 -8.35 5.47 4.48
N GLY A 248 -8.42 5.33 3.15
CA GLY A 248 -7.93 6.32 2.19
C GLY A 248 -8.98 6.69 1.14
N TYR A 249 -8.93 7.95 0.67
CA TYR A 249 -9.65 8.40 -0.53
C TYR A 249 -11.21 8.41 -0.47
N GLY A 250 -11.79 8.68 0.70
CA GLY A 250 -13.25 8.64 0.91
C GLY A 250 -14.05 9.88 0.48
N HIS A 251 -13.45 11.07 0.51
CA HIS A 251 -14.12 12.28 0.02
C HIS A 251 -13.92 12.44 -1.50
N SER A 252 -15.03 12.39 -2.24
CA SER A 252 -15.21 12.67 -3.67
C SER A 252 -14.01 12.35 -4.58
N ARG A 253 -14.13 11.20 -5.25
CA ARG A 253 -13.41 10.78 -6.46
C ARG A 253 -12.86 11.97 -7.27
N MET A 254 -11.58 12.23 -7.15
CA MET A 254 -10.85 12.91 -8.21
C MET A 254 -9.57 12.13 -8.49
N ARG A 255 -9.69 11.26 -9.50
CA ARG A 255 -8.56 10.61 -10.19
C ARG A 255 -7.50 11.62 -10.67
N GLU A 256 -7.85 12.91 -10.69
CA GLU A 256 -7.01 14.01 -11.16
C GLU A 256 -6.52 14.97 -10.05
N ARG A 257 -6.82 14.72 -8.76
CA ARG A 257 -6.37 15.56 -7.64
C ARG A 257 -6.21 14.74 -6.37
N ILE A 258 -4.96 14.52 -5.99
CA ILE A 258 -4.48 13.99 -4.71
C ILE A 258 -4.88 14.99 -3.60
N PHE A 259 -6.17 15.02 -3.22
CA PHE A 259 -6.80 15.99 -2.34
C PHE A 259 -7.33 15.38 -1.03
N GLY A 260 -6.63 14.37 -0.50
CA GLY A 260 -6.71 14.04 0.92
C GLY A 260 -5.49 14.61 1.62
N GLY A 261 -5.61 15.71 2.37
CA GLY A 261 -4.47 16.25 3.13
C GLY A 261 -3.85 15.20 4.05
N VAL A 262 -4.67 14.33 4.62
CA VAL A 262 -4.23 13.23 5.50
C VAL A 262 -3.60 12.09 4.72
N THR A 263 -4.31 11.52 3.75
CA THR A 263 -3.84 10.38 2.94
C THR A 263 -2.55 10.71 2.20
N ARG A 264 -2.46 11.90 1.60
CA ARG A 264 -1.26 12.38 0.93
C ARG A 264 -0.11 12.56 1.91
N SER A 265 -0.34 13.21 3.06
CA SER A 265 0.71 13.39 4.06
C SER A 265 1.24 12.04 4.60
N MET A 266 0.38 11.01 4.68
CA MET A 266 0.77 9.66 5.08
C MET A 266 1.53 8.89 3.98
N LEU A 267 1.34 9.24 2.70
CA LEU A 267 2.08 8.67 1.57
C LEU A 267 3.41 9.40 1.31
N ASP A 268 3.42 10.73 1.39
CA ASP A 268 4.57 11.58 1.09
C ASP A 268 5.65 11.47 2.19
N GLU A 269 5.24 11.39 3.47
CA GLU A 269 6.15 11.32 4.61
C GLU A 269 5.72 10.29 5.69
N PRO A 270 5.65 8.99 5.34
CA PRO A 270 5.39 7.95 6.33
C PRO A 270 6.55 7.86 7.33
N ARG A 271 6.23 7.83 8.63
CA ARG A 271 7.20 7.59 9.71
C ARG A 271 7.16 6.16 10.24
N LEU A 272 6.02 5.50 10.05
CA LEU A 272 5.73 4.13 10.45
C LEU A 272 5.06 3.40 9.28
N PRO A 273 5.08 2.06 9.26
CA PRO A 273 4.29 1.29 8.30
C PRO A 273 2.80 1.70 8.34
N VAL A 274 2.19 1.86 7.17
CA VAL A 274 0.78 2.22 7.03
C VAL A 274 0.06 1.20 6.15
N LEU A 275 -0.93 0.50 6.72
CA LEU A 275 -1.88 -0.30 5.96
C LEU A 275 -3.09 0.57 5.61
N MET A 276 -3.29 0.79 4.31
CA MET A 276 -4.35 1.65 3.80
C MET A 276 -5.34 0.86 2.95
N ALA A 277 -6.64 1.04 3.19
CA ALA A 277 -7.71 0.42 2.41
C ALA A 277 -8.76 1.44 1.96
N ARG A 278 -9.60 1.05 1.00
CA ARG A 278 -10.62 1.91 0.38
C ARG A 278 -12.01 1.29 0.39
#